data_AF-A0A0T5NRG5-F1
#
_entry.id   AF-A0A0T5NRG5-F1
#
_cell.length_a   1.000
_cell.length_b   1.000
_cell.length_c   1.000
_cell.angle_alpha   90.00
_cell.angle_beta   90.00
_cell.angle_gamma   90.00
#
_symmetry.space_group_name_H-M   'P 1'
#
loop_
_entity.id
_entity.type
_entity.pdbx_description
1 polymer ?
#
loop_
_entity_poly.entity_id
_entity_poly.type
_entity_poly.pdbx_seq_one_letter_code
_entity_poly.pdbx_strand_id
1 'polypeptide(L)'
;MRKNISRRFLLTTALASLAGGALANAPKVSLRPQLRPEGGAEAARIRSVPSVDALIERAKLGGDVGCAVVDVKTGKALEGHNAGEGMPPASVMKAITALYALETLGEGYRFETRLIATGPVKDGVLDGDLVLAGGGDPVLDTNGLASMAERLKEAGISRVTGKLRAWGGALPFTRFIDDEQPEHVGYNPSLSGLNLNFNRVHFEWKRSGGEYTVAMDARSDRYRPSVRVARMRVANRKGPVYTYEDAGDHDAWTVASGALGNGGSRWLPVRRPGDYAAEVFTALAQAQGVTLSAGETFDGTPDGKVLVSHLSEPLVPILQDMLKYSNNLTAELVGMTTSAARLGRPANLTDSGAEMSAWAQDMLGMTGARLVDHSGLGEMSRVTPLAMARALARVHGEGRLKPILKPFLMRDPNGGVMENHPVKVASKTGTLYFVSTLAGYATAPDGTELAFAVFTHNAKLREPIDSRSDVSPPGASSWNRRAKQLQQGLIERWSVIYAG
;
A
#
# COMPACT_ATOMS: atom_id res chain seq x y z
N MET A 1 -56.88 -67.49 73.84
CA MET A 1 -55.57 -66.92 73.45
C MET A 1 -55.80 -65.76 72.48
N ARG A 2 -55.82 -64.51 72.95
CA ARG A 2 -56.01 -63.30 72.13
C ARG A 2 -54.64 -62.66 71.89
N LYS A 3 -54.15 -62.64 70.65
CA LYS A 3 -52.95 -61.89 70.27
C LYS A 3 -53.33 -60.41 70.14
N ASN A 4 -52.80 -59.57 71.02
CA ASN A 4 -52.95 -58.12 70.96
C ASN A 4 -52.15 -57.58 69.76
N ILE A 5 -52.86 -57.11 68.74
CA ILE A 5 -52.28 -56.32 67.65
C ILE A 5 -52.05 -54.91 68.20
N SER A 6 -50.80 -54.47 68.26
CA SER A 6 -50.48 -53.12 68.77
C SER A 6 -50.80 -52.04 67.74
N ARG A 7 -51.16 -50.83 68.20
CA ARG A 7 -51.38 -49.65 67.32
C ARG A 7 -50.18 -49.35 66.41
N ARG A 8 -48.95 -49.71 66.82
CA ARG A 8 -47.75 -49.60 65.97
C ARG A 8 -47.77 -50.57 64.78
N PHE A 9 -48.29 -51.78 64.95
CA PHE A 9 -48.37 -52.77 63.88
C PHE A 9 -49.34 -52.34 62.77
N LEU A 10 -50.50 -51.79 63.16
CA LEU A 10 -51.49 -51.23 62.23
C LEU A 10 -50.96 -50.02 61.45
N LEU A 11 -50.20 -49.12 62.11
CA LEU A 11 -49.57 -47.97 61.45
C LEU A 11 -48.45 -48.40 60.50
N THR A 12 -47.66 -49.43 60.83
CA THR A 12 -46.62 -49.94 59.93
C THR A 12 -47.16 -50.68 58.71
N THR A 13 -48.29 -51.39 58.83
CA THR A 13 -48.94 -52.02 57.67
C THR A 13 -49.67 -51.02 56.77
N ALA A 14 -50.25 -49.95 57.33
CA ALA A 14 -50.89 -48.89 56.54
C ALA A 14 -49.89 -48.04 55.74
N LEU A 15 -48.67 -47.86 56.25
CA LEU A 15 -47.56 -47.20 55.53
C LEU A 15 -46.93 -48.09 54.44
N ALA A 16 -47.04 -49.42 54.54
CA ALA A 16 -46.55 -50.33 53.51
C ALA A 16 -47.51 -50.47 52.32
N SER A 17 -48.82 -50.28 52.52
CA SER A 17 -49.82 -50.35 51.44
C SER A 17 -50.00 -49.04 50.65
N LEU A 18 -49.42 -47.92 51.11
CA LEU A 18 -49.42 -46.63 50.40
C LEU A 18 -48.17 -46.40 49.54
N ALA A 19 -47.23 -47.35 49.51
CA ALA A 19 -46.02 -47.27 48.69
C ALA A 19 -46.18 -47.89 47.28
N GLY A 20 -47.41 -48.21 46.86
CA GLY A 20 -47.72 -48.75 45.53
C GLY A 20 -48.38 -47.72 44.63
N GLY A 21 -47.60 -47.01 43.81
CA GLY A 21 -48.11 -46.26 42.65
C GLY A 21 -47.61 -44.82 42.48
N ALA A 22 -47.13 -44.15 43.53
CA ALA A 22 -46.79 -42.72 43.45
C ALA A 22 -45.31 -42.40 43.13
N LEU A 23 -44.42 -43.39 43.03
CA LEU A 23 -42.98 -43.18 42.77
C LEU A 23 -42.41 -44.02 41.61
N ALA A 24 -43.27 -44.63 40.78
CA ALA A 24 -42.85 -45.46 39.66
C ALA A 24 -43.25 -44.87 38.29
N ASN A 25 -43.23 -43.55 38.15
CA ASN A 25 -43.08 -42.98 36.82
C ASN A 25 -41.59 -42.97 36.49
N ALA A 26 -41.18 -43.75 35.49
CA ALA A 26 -39.93 -43.47 34.80
C ALA A 26 -39.91 -41.97 34.44
N PRO A 27 -38.78 -41.26 34.60
CA PRO A 27 -38.76 -39.85 34.30
C PRO A 27 -39.16 -39.69 32.82
N LYS A 28 -40.16 -38.84 32.54
CA LYS A 28 -40.68 -38.60 31.17
C LYS A 28 -39.60 -38.11 30.20
N VAL A 29 -38.45 -37.72 30.73
CA VAL A 29 -37.24 -37.28 30.03
C VAL A 29 -36.04 -37.88 30.75
N SER A 30 -35.06 -38.35 29.99
CA SER A 30 -33.84 -38.95 30.53
C SER A 30 -33.10 -37.99 31.48
N LEU A 31 -32.58 -38.51 32.59
CA LEU A 31 -31.62 -37.81 33.47
C LEU A 31 -30.20 -37.76 32.87
N ARG A 32 -29.96 -38.48 31.76
CA ARG A 32 -28.75 -38.29 30.97
C ARG A 32 -28.94 -37.06 30.08
N PRO A 33 -27.95 -36.14 29.98
CA PRO A 33 -28.00 -35.04 29.03
C PRO A 33 -28.35 -35.60 27.65
N GLN A 34 -29.47 -35.16 27.09
CA GLN A 34 -29.75 -35.45 25.68
C GLN A 34 -28.63 -34.82 24.85
N LEU A 35 -28.08 -35.57 23.89
CA LEU A 35 -27.17 -34.99 22.91
C LEU A 35 -27.88 -33.75 22.33
N ARG A 36 -27.22 -32.59 22.39
CA ARG A 36 -27.73 -31.39 21.71
C ARG A 36 -27.99 -31.76 20.24
N PRO A 37 -29.04 -31.22 19.61
CA PRO A 37 -29.23 -31.38 18.17
C PRO A 37 -27.91 -31.09 17.46
N GLU A 38 -27.56 -31.87 16.44
CA GLU A 38 -26.45 -31.51 15.55
C GLU A 38 -26.68 -30.06 15.08
N GLY A 39 -25.65 -29.21 15.24
CA GLY A 39 -25.74 -27.75 15.03
C GLY A 39 -26.03 -26.90 16.27
N GLY A 40 -26.41 -27.47 17.43
CA GLY A 40 -26.68 -26.70 18.65
C GLY A 40 -25.43 -26.04 19.27
N ALA A 41 -24.26 -26.67 19.12
CA ALA A 41 -22.98 -26.09 19.54
C ALA A 41 -22.50 -24.99 18.56
N GLU A 42 -22.78 -25.16 17.27
CA GLU A 42 -22.44 -24.21 16.22
C GLU A 42 -23.33 -22.96 16.29
N ALA A 43 -24.64 -23.15 16.42
CA ALA A 43 -25.59 -22.07 16.68
C ALA A 43 -25.27 -21.32 17.97
N ALA A 44 -24.79 -22.00 19.01
CA ALA A 44 -24.34 -21.36 20.25
C ALA A 44 -23.02 -20.59 20.07
N ARG A 45 -22.07 -21.11 19.28
CA ARG A 45 -20.84 -20.40 18.90
C ARG A 45 -21.16 -19.13 18.10
N ILE A 46 -21.98 -19.23 17.06
CA ILE A 46 -22.41 -18.07 16.23
C ILE A 46 -23.10 -17.01 17.11
N ARG A 47 -24.00 -17.42 18.02
CA ARG A 47 -24.68 -16.50 18.96
C ARG A 47 -23.73 -15.81 19.94
N SER A 48 -22.55 -16.38 20.22
CA SER A 48 -21.55 -15.79 21.11
C SER A 48 -20.65 -14.75 20.42
N VAL A 49 -20.65 -14.70 19.09
CA VAL A 49 -19.86 -13.73 18.31
C VAL A 49 -20.58 -12.37 18.27
N PRO A 50 -19.94 -11.26 18.67
CA PRO A 50 -20.54 -9.92 18.61
C PRO A 50 -20.99 -9.56 17.19
N SER A 51 -22.15 -8.91 17.04
CA SER A 51 -22.63 -8.40 15.74
C SER A 51 -21.66 -7.37 15.14
N VAL A 52 -21.76 -7.12 13.83
CA VAL A 52 -20.99 -6.05 13.16
C VAL A 52 -21.23 -4.71 13.86
N ASP A 53 -22.47 -4.35 14.13
CA ASP A 53 -22.81 -3.09 14.81
C ASP A 53 -22.21 -3.03 16.22
N ALA A 54 -22.24 -4.12 16.99
CA ALA A 54 -21.63 -4.16 18.32
C ALA A 54 -20.10 -4.00 18.28
N LEU A 55 -19.43 -4.55 17.24
CA LEU A 55 -17.99 -4.33 17.03
C LEU A 55 -17.70 -2.87 16.68
N ILE A 56 -18.51 -2.27 15.81
CA ILE A 56 -18.40 -0.86 15.40
C ILE A 56 -18.59 0.08 16.60
N GLU A 57 -19.63 -0.13 17.40
CA GLU A 57 -19.90 0.65 18.62
C GLU A 57 -18.74 0.55 19.62
N ARG A 58 -18.20 -0.66 19.84
CA ARG A 58 -17.04 -0.88 20.72
C ARG A 58 -15.79 -0.15 20.26
N ALA A 59 -15.59 0.01 18.95
CA ALA A 59 -14.43 0.66 18.38
C ALA A 59 -14.38 2.18 18.65
N LYS A 60 -15.54 2.82 18.91
CA LYS A 60 -15.66 4.25 19.25
C LYS A 60 -14.84 5.14 18.29
N LEU A 61 -15.03 4.93 16.99
CA LEU A 61 -14.31 5.69 15.95
C LEU A 61 -14.92 7.08 15.72
N GLY A 62 -16.20 7.28 16.04
CA GLY A 62 -16.90 8.56 15.91
C GLY A 62 -16.97 9.10 14.48
N GLY A 63 -16.74 8.24 13.49
CA GLY A 63 -16.79 8.52 12.06
C GLY A 63 -17.37 7.31 11.32
N ASP A 64 -17.26 7.32 10.00
CA ASP A 64 -17.92 6.36 9.13
C ASP A 64 -17.13 5.05 9.04
N VAL A 65 -17.86 3.95 9.06
CA VAL A 65 -17.33 2.59 8.89
C VAL A 65 -18.10 1.94 7.75
N GLY A 66 -17.40 1.41 6.77
CA GLY A 66 -17.96 0.58 5.72
C GLY A 66 -17.23 -0.76 5.68
N CYS A 67 -17.95 -1.87 5.61
CA CYS A 67 -17.34 -3.18 5.46
C CYS A 67 -18.18 -4.11 4.59
N ALA A 68 -17.52 -5.06 3.95
CA ALA A 68 -18.15 -6.13 3.20
C ALA A 68 -17.28 -7.38 3.22
N VAL A 69 -17.92 -8.54 3.24
CA VAL A 69 -17.28 -9.85 3.06
C VAL A 69 -18.04 -10.66 2.01
N VAL A 70 -17.28 -11.34 1.16
CA VAL A 70 -17.75 -12.10 -0.01
C VAL A 70 -17.10 -13.48 0.02
N ASP A 71 -17.90 -14.51 -0.23
CA ASP A 71 -17.41 -15.86 -0.45
C ASP A 71 -16.67 -15.94 -1.80
N VAL A 72 -15.40 -16.38 -1.81
CA VAL A 72 -14.59 -16.36 -3.04
C VAL A 72 -15.02 -17.42 -4.05
N LYS A 73 -15.65 -18.52 -3.61
CA LYS A 73 -16.06 -19.63 -4.48
C LYS A 73 -17.32 -19.29 -5.28
N THR A 74 -18.26 -18.62 -4.63
CA THR A 74 -19.60 -18.34 -5.16
C THR A 74 -19.76 -16.88 -5.60
N GLY A 75 -18.89 -15.98 -5.16
CA GLY A 75 -19.04 -14.53 -5.35
C GLY A 75 -20.21 -13.92 -4.55
N LYS A 76 -20.84 -14.68 -3.67
CA LYS A 76 -21.98 -14.22 -2.88
C LYS A 76 -21.52 -13.27 -1.79
N ALA A 77 -22.15 -12.09 -1.72
CA ALA A 77 -21.99 -11.19 -0.58
C ALA A 77 -22.63 -11.82 0.66
N LEU A 78 -21.85 -11.96 1.74
CA LEU A 78 -22.26 -12.66 2.96
C LEU A 78 -22.74 -11.70 4.04
N GLU A 79 -21.97 -10.63 4.29
CA GLU A 79 -22.27 -9.60 5.30
C GLU A 79 -21.70 -8.25 4.86
N GLY A 80 -22.31 -7.17 5.34
CA GLY A 80 -21.75 -5.83 5.18
C GLY A 80 -22.48 -4.78 6.01
N HIS A 81 -21.80 -3.67 6.25
CA HIS A 81 -22.32 -2.47 6.91
C HIS A 81 -21.85 -1.26 6.09
N ASN A 82 -22.75 -0.34 5.74
CA ASN A 82 -22.50 0.76 4.77
C ASN A 82 -21.75 0.29 3.50
N ALA A 83 -22.04 -0.94 3.05
CA ALA A 83 -21.24 -1.63 2.07
C ALA A 83 -21.31 -1.00 0.66
N GLY A 84 -22.37 -0.24 0.38
CA GLY A 84 -22.59 0.50 -0.86
C GLY A 84 -22.16 1.97 -0.82
N GLU A 85 -21.64 2.47 0.31
CA GLU A 85 -21.20 3.86 0.42
C GLU A 85 -19.81 4.05 -0.18
N GLY A 86 -19.66 5.06 -1.04
CA GLY A 86 -18.37 5.39 -1.65
C GLY A 86 -17.47 6.09 -0.63
N MET A 87 -16.35 5.46 -0.27
CA MET A 87 -15.41 5.97 0.73
C MET A 87 -14.00 6.13 0.14
N PRO A 88 -13.13 6.97 0.72
CA PRO A 88 -11.73 7.04 0.36
C PRO A 88 -11.04 5.66 0.56
N PRO A 89 -10.50 5.03 -0.50
CA PRO A 89 -9.91 3.71 -0.38
C PRO A 89 -8.54 3.73 0.34
N ALA A 90 -7.82 4.86 0.28
CA ALA A 90 -6.41 4.92 0.63
C ALA A 90 -5.60 3.84 -0.13
N SER A 91 -4.48 3.39 0.44
CA SER A 91 -3.55 2.46 -0.23
C SER A 91 -4.06 1.04 -0.47
N VAL A 92 -5.31 0.68 -0.13
CA VAL A 92 -5.90 -0.57 -0.64
C VAL A 92 -6.08 -0.54 -2.16
N MET A 93 -6.11 0.65 -2.76
CA MET A 93 -6.18 0.83 -4.21
C MET A 93 -5.03 0.15 -4.96
N LYS A 94 -3.85 0.08 -4.35
CA LYS A 94 -2.67 -0.55 -4.96
C LYS A 94 -2.88 -2.03 -5.29
N ALA A 95 -3.82 -2.71 -4.64
CA ALA A 95 -4.21 -4.07 -5.01
C ALA A 95 -4.91 -4.10 -6.38
N ILE A 96 -5.77 -3.12 -6.66
CA ILE A 96 -6.42 -2.93 -7.96
C ILE A 96 -5.41 -2.49 -9.01
N THR A 97 -4.48 -1.58 -8.68
CA THR A 97 -3.37 -1.22 -9.58
C THR A 97 -2.49 -2.42 -9.95
N ALA A 98 -2.21 -3.30 -8.99
CA ALA A 98 -1.45 -4.52 -9.27
C ALA A 98 -2.20 -5.44 -10.25
N LEU A 99 -3.51 -5.65 -10.06
CA LEU A 99 -4.34 -6.40 -11.01
C LEU A 99 -4.37 -5.73 -12.39
N TYR A 100 -4.54 -4.42 -12.43
CA TYR A 100 -4.59 -3.63 -13.66
C TYR A 100 -3.32 -3.81 -14.51
N ALA A 101 -2.17 -3.73 -13.86
CA ALA A 101 -0.87 -3.94 -14.48
C ALA A 101 -0.64 -5.39 -14.89
N LEU A 102 -0.98 -6.35 -14.02
CA LEU A 102 -0.84 -7.78 -14.29
C LEU A 102 -1.67 -8.21 -15.51
N GLU A 103 -2.91 -7.73 -15.62
CA GLU A 103 -3.82 -8.05 -16.73
C GLU A 103 -3.33 -7.46 -18.05
N THR A 104 -2.81 -6.24 -18.03
CA THR A 104 -2.47 -5.50 -19.25
C THR A 104 -1.02 -5.74 -19.70
N LEU A 105 -0.07 -5.63 -18.78
CA LEU A 105 1.37 -5.69 -19.09
C LEU A 105 1.91 -7.12 -19.03
N GLY A 106 1.31 -7.97 -18.20
CA GLY A 106 1.76 -9.33 -17.94
C GLY A 106 2.87 -9.44 -16.89
N GLU A 107 3.04 -10.63 -16.31
CA GLU A 107 3.94 -10.90 -15.18
C GLU A 107 5.42 -10.68 -15.50
N GLY A 108 5.79 -10.93 -16.76
CA GLY A 108 7.14 -10.80 -17.28
C GLY A 108 7.51 -9.41 -17.77
N TYR A 109 6.60 -8.42 -17.67
CA TYR A 109 6.89 -7.05 -18.09
C TYR A 109 8.09 -6.51 -17.34
N ARG A 110 8.95 -5.79 -18.06
CA ARG A 110 10.10 -5.07 -17.50
C ARG A 110 10.10 -3.67 -18.06
N PHE A 111 10.21 -2.69 -17.17
CA PHE A 111 10.51 -1.32 -17.56
C PHE A 111 11.91 -1.24 -18.15
N GLU A 112 12.07 -0.41 -19.18
CA GLU A 112 13.34 -0.22 -19.88
C GLU A 112 13.82 1.23 -19.73
N THR A 113 15.10 1.41 -19.39
CA THR A 113 15.81 2.69 -19.47
C THR A 113 16.94 2.57 -20.47
N ARG A 114 17.08 3.54 -21.39
CA ARG A 114 18.00 3.44 -22.54
C ARG A 114 18.99 4.58 -22.60
N LEU A 115 20.18 4.30 -23.12
CA LEU A 115 21.13 5.30 -23.62
C LEU A 115 21.09 5.30 -25.15
N ILE A 116 20.75 6.43 -25.76
CA ILE A 116 20.53 6.55 -27.19
C ILE A 116 21.52 7.57 -27.77
N ALA A 117 22.26 7.18 -28.79
CA ALA A 117 23.14 8.06 -29.55
C ALA A 117 22.39 8.68 -30.72
N THR A 118 22.37 10.02 -30.79
CA THR A 118 21.71 10.75 -31.89
C THR A 118 22.58 10.94 -33.13
N GLY A 119 23.85 10.53 -33.05
CA GLY A 119 24.84 10.66 -34.13
C GLY A 119 25.79 9.48 -34.23
N PRO A 120 26.72 9.49 -35.21
CA PRO A 120 27.66 8.39 -35.42
C PRO A 120 28.69 8.29 -34.29
N VAL A 121 29.15 7.06 -34.05
CA VAL A 121 30.26 6.78 -33.13
C VAL A 121 31.49 6.43 -33.95
N LYS A 122 32.58 7.18 -33.78
CA LYS A 122 33.86 6.95 -34.46
C LYS A 122 35.00 7.01 -33.46
N ASP A 123 35.84 5.97 -33.45
CA ASP A 123 37.03 5.87 -32.57
C ASP A 123 36.69 6.14 -31.08
N GLY A 124 35.51 5.67 -30.65
CA GLY A 124 34.98 5.84 -29.31
C GLY A 124 34.44 7.23 -28.97
N VAL A 125 34.29 8.11 -29.97
CA VAL A 125 33.68 9.43 -29.83
C VAL A 125 32.30 9.40 -30.46
N LEU A 126 31.26 9.72 -29.68
CA LEU A 126 29.93 9.99 -30.18
C LEU A 126 29.86 11.43 -30.69
N ASP A 127 29.68 11.59 -32.01
CA ASP A 127 29.46 12.89 -32.66
C ASP A 127 27.97 13.24 -32.68
N GLY A 128 27.47 13.67 -31.52
CA GLY A 128 26.05 13.92 -31.29
C GLY A 128 25.71 13.95 -29.80
N ASP A 129 24.43 14.01 -29.50
CA ASP A 129 23.88 13.98 -28.14
C ASP A 129 23.75 12.53 -27.66
N LEU A 130 23.89 12.33 -26.35
CA LEU A 130 23.55 11.09 -25.67
C LEU A 130 22.25 11.29 -24.90
N VAL A 131 21.20 10.54 -25.23
CA VAL A 131 19.91 10.61 -24.52
C VAL A 131 19.82 9.52 -23.47
N LEU A 132 19.66 9.90 -22.20
CA LEU A 132 19.21 9.04 -21.11
C LEU A 132 17.67 9.04 -21.11
N ALA A 133 17.08 8.01 -21.70
CA ALA A 133 15.65 7.88 -21.91
C ALA A 133 15.01 6.92 -20.91
N GLY A 134 14.20 7.45 -19.99
CA GLY A 134 13.44 6.67 -19.03
C GLY A 134 12.11 6.16 -19.60
N GLY A 135 11.83 4.86 -19.43
CA GLY A 135 10.59 4.20 -19.84
C GLY A 135 9.55 4.02 -18.73
N GLY A 136 9.64 4.80 -17.65
CA GLY A 136 8.73 4.72 -16.50
C GLY A 136 9.16 3.74 -15.40
N ASP A 137 10.43 3.33 -15.39
CA ASP A 137 10.97 2.42 -14.38
C ASP A 137 10.81 2.99 -12.95
N PRO A 138 10.04 2.32 -12.06
CA PRO A 138 9.82 2.80 -10.70
C PRO A 138 10.93 2.43 -9.72
N VAL A 139 11.86 1.56 -10.11
CA VAL A 139 12.88 0.96 -9.23
C VAL A 139 14.31 1.20 -9.70
N LEU A 140 14.52 1.96 -10.78
CA LEU A 140 15.86 2.38 -11.19
C LEU A 140 16.57 3.09 -10.02
N ASP A 141 17.70 2.52 -9.62
CA ASP A 141 18.53 3.03 -8.54
C ASP A 141 19.91 3.48 -9.04
N THR A 142 20.73 3.96 -8.12
CA THR A 142 22.08 4.46 -8.45
C THR A 142 23.00 3.35 -8.94
N ASN A 143 22.81 2.10 -8.50
CA ASN A 143 23.56 0.96 -9.02
C ASN A 143 23.19 0.67 -10.49
N GLY A 144 21.90 0.73 -10.82
CA GLY A 144 21.41 0.59 -12.18
C GLY A 144 22.04 1.63 -13.11
N LEU A 145 22.06 2.90 -12.71
CA LEU A 145 22.75 3.95 -13.47
C LEU A 145 24.27 3.73 -13.57
N ALA A 146 24.91 3.26 -12.50
CA ALA A 146 26.35 2.97 -12.54
C ALA A 146 26.68 1.83 -13.51
N SER A 147 25.85 0.77 -13.53
CA SER A 147 25.96 -0.32 -14.50
C SER A 147 25.71 0.15 -15.93
N MET A 148 24.78 1.08 -16.16
CA MET A 148 24.58 1.68 -17.48
C MET A 148 25.80 2.49 -17.93
N ALA A 149 26.43 3.23 -17.02
CA ALA A 149 27.65 3.99 -17.30
C ALA A 149 28.85 3.08 -17.62
N GLU A 150 29.01 1.97 -16.90
CA GLU A 150 30.01 0.93 -17.19
C GLU A 150 29.78 0.32 -18.57
N ARG A 151 28.54 -0.10 -18.87
CA ARG A 151 28.19 -0.68 -20.18
C ARG A 151 28.32 0.31 -21.33
N LEU A 152 28.14 1.60 -21.08
CA LEU A 152 28.41 2.65 -22.08
C LEU A 152 29.90 2.68 -22.44
N LYS A 153 30.77 2.55 -21.44
CA LYS A 153 32.22 2.47 -21.64
C LYS A 153 32.62 1.18 -22.37
N GLU A 154 32.05 0.04 -21.98
CA GLU A 154 32.25 -1.26 -22.64
C GLU A 154 31.77 -1.26 -24.10
N ALA A 155 30.72 -0.51 -24.41
CA ALA A 155 30.25 -0.27 -25.79
C ALA A 155 31.22 0.59 -26.62
N GLY A 156 32.37 0.97 -26.07
CA GLY A 156 33.45 1.67 -26.75
C GLY A 156 33.35 3.19 -26.66
N ILE A 157 32.37 3.75 -25.94
CA ILE A 157 32.24 5.20 -25.81
C ILE A 157 33.23 5.72 -24.77
N SER A 158 34.11 6.62 -25.18
CA SER A 158 35.04 7.35 -24.32
C SER A 158 34.71 8.83 -24.22
N ARG A 159 33.98 9.39 -25.20
CA ARG A 159 33.59 10.80 -25.22
C ARG A 159 32.28 11.02 -25.98
N VAL A 160 31.48 11.97 -25.50
CA VAL A 160 30.32 12.54 -26.20
C VAL A 160 30.65 14.00 -26.55
N THR A 161 30.54 14.40 -27.82
CA THR A 161 30.82 15.79 -28.24
C THR A 161 29.62 16.71 -28.07
N GLY A 162 28.41 16.17 -28.20
CA GLY A 162 27.17 16.88 -27.91
C GLY A 162 26.80 16.85 -26.43
N LYS A 163 25.51 16.99 -26.16
CA LYS A 163 24.96 17.11 -24.82
C LYS A 163 24.46 15.78 -24.27
N LEU A 164 24.47 15.64 -22.95
CA LEU A 164 23.64 14.63 -22.27
C LEU A 164 22.20 15.17 -22.17
N ARG A 165 21.24 14.41 -22.70
CA ARG A 165 19.81 14.76 -22.73
C ARG A 165 19.03 13.81 -21.83
N ALA A 166 18.36 14.32 -20.80
CA ALA A 166 17.50 13.53 -19.93
C ALA A 166 16.05 13.57 -20.43
N TRP A 167 15.54 12.41 -20.83
CA TRP A 167 14.20 12.29 -21.38
C TRP A 167 13.30 11.47 -20.45
N GLY A 168 12.25 12.12 -19.93
CA GLY A 168 11.21 11.51 -19.12
C GLY A 168 9.86 11.41 -19.83
N GLY A 169 9.80 11.66 -21.13
CA GLY A 169 8.54 11.83 -21.88
C GLY A 169 7.70 10.56 -22.09
N ALA A 170 8.15 9.38 -21.62
CA ALA A 170 7.37 8.16 -21.68
C ALA A 170 6.06 8.25 -20.87
N LEU A 171 6.07 9.05 -19.80
CA LEU A 171 4.92 9.31 -18.93
C LEU A 171 4.75 10.82 -18.74
N PRO A 172 3.53 11.32 -18.46
CA PRO A 172 3.33 12.73 -18.14
C PRO A 172 4.08 13.11 -16.85
N PHE A 173 4.76 14.26 -16.86
CA PHE A 173 5.34 14.81 -15.64
C PHE A 173 4.22 15.25 -14.69
N THR A 174 4.37 14.92 -13.41
CA THR A 174 3.45 15.35 -12.35
C THR A 174 4.26 15.84 -11.17
N ARG A 175 4.07 17.11 -10.78
CA ARG A 175 4.88 17.73 -9.72
C ARG A 175 4.58 17.15 -8.34
N PHE A 176 3.31 16.87 -8.05
CA PHE A 176 2.82 16.26 -6.82
C PHE A 176 1.75 15.24 -7.20
N ILE A 177 1.74 14.09 -6.53
CA ILE A 177 0.62 13.13 -6.63
C ILE A 177 -0.64 13.77 -6.06
N ASP A 178 -0.49 14.47 -4.93
CA ASP A 178 -1.52 15.25 -4.25
C ASP A 178 -0.90 16.54 -3.73
N ASP A 179 -1.39 17.71 -4.17
CA ASP A 179 -0.84 19.01 -3.85
C ASP A 179 -1.25 19.52 -2.45
N GLU A 180 -2.21 18.87 -1.79
CA GLU A 180 -2.60 19.19 -0.41
C GLU A 180 -1.59 18.64 0.61
N GLN A 181 -0.76 17.66 0.22
CA GLN A 181 0.25 17.05 1.08
C GLN A 181 1.48 17.97 1.29
N PRO A 182 2.22 17.84 2.41
CA PRO A 182 3.46 18.57 2.59
C PRO A 182 4.47 18.31 1.47
N GLU A 183 5.20 19.34 1.08
CA GLU A 183 6.20 19.19 0.02
C GLU A 183 7.34 18.24 0.41
N HIS A 184 7.69 18.13 1.69
CA HIS A 184 8.86 17.38 2.16
C HIS A 184 8.59 15.88 2.42
N VAL A 185 7.36 15.39 2.21
CA VAL A 185 7.04 13.97 2.46
C VAL A 185 7.44 13.09 1.28
N GLY A 186 8.23 12.05 1.57
CA GLY A 186 8.74 11.14 0.55
C GLY A 186 7.70 10.22 -0.11
N TYR A 187 6.45 10.21 0.37
CA TYR A 187 5.34 9.48 -0.25
C TYR A 187 4.59 10.32 -1.29
N ASN A 188 4.95 11.60 -1.47
CA ASN A 188 4.40 12.50 -2.48
C ASN A 188 5.51 13.13 -3.36
N PRO A 189 6.39 12.32 -4.00
CA PRO A 189 7.42 12.83 -4.90
C PRO A 189 6.83 13.32 -6.23
N SER A 190 7.65 13.95 -7.07
CA SER A 190 7.29 14.17 -8.47
C SER A 190 7.38 12.87 -9.27
N LEU A 191 6.62 12.78 -10.34
CA LEU A 191 6.56 11.64 -11.26
C LEU A 191 7.09 12.05 -12.63
N SER A 192 7.79 11.13 -13.30
CA SER A 192 8.36 11.31 -14.64
C SER A 192 8.50 9.93 -15.31
N GLY A 193 8.75 9.87 -16.61
CA GLY A 193 9.23 8.65 -17.26
C GLY A 193 10.68 8.29 -16.87
N LEU A 194 11.48 9.25 -16.42
CA LEU A 194 12.84 9.05 -15.93
C LEU A 194 12.87 9.29 -14.42
N ASN A 195 13.09 8.22 -13.67
CA ASN A 195 13.06 8.22 -12.20
C ASN A 195 14.35 7.62 -11.65
N LEU A 196 14.77 8.07 -10.48
CA LEU A 196 15.95 7.55 -9.79
C LEU A 196 15.72 7.49 -8.29
N ASN A 197 16.07 6.37 -7.65
CA ASN A 197 15.98 6.19 -6.19
C ASN A 197 14.59 6.53 -5.61
N PHE A 198 13.53 6.16 -6.34
CA PHE A 198 12.14 6.54 -6.05
C PHE A 198 11.89 8.06 -6.02
N ASN A 199 12.63 8.81 -6.85
CA ASN A 199 12.64 10.28 -6.90
C ASN A 199 12.83 10.91 -5.52
N ARG A 200 13.83 10.40 -4.79
CA ARG A 200 14.25 10.94 -3.50
C ARG A 200 15.75 11.15 -3.48
N VAL A 201 16.16 12.25 -2.85
CA VAL A 201 17.55 12.59 -2.56
C VAL A 201 17.81 12.39 -1.08
N HIS A 202 18.99 11.92 -0.73
CA HIS A 202 19.39 11.71 0.64
C HIS A 202 19.99 13.00 1.21
N PHE A 203 19.32 13.61 2.18
CA PHE A 203 19.80 14.74 2.96
C PHE A 203 20.48 14.23 4.23
N GLU A 204 21.70 14.67 4.51
CA GLU A 204 22.38 14.43 5.78
C GLU A 204 22.91 15.71 6.42
N TRP A 205 23.00 15.71 7.74
CA TRP A 205 23.58 16.81 8.50
C TRP A 205 24.47 16.30 9.64
N LYS A 206 25.45 17.13 10.00
CA LYS A 206 26.29 16.93 11.17
C LYS A 206 26.55 18.28 11.83
N ARG A 207 26.53 18.29 13.16
CA ARG A 207 26.87 19.47 13.96
C ARG A 207 28.32 19.39 14.44
N SER A 208 29.10 20.43 14.18
CA SER A 208 30.49 20.55 14.64
C SER A 208 30.80 22.02 14.93
N GLY A 209 31.43 22.30 16.08
CA GLY A 209 31.78 23.68 16.45
C GLY A 209 30.58 24.63 16.60
N GLY A 210 29.37 24.10 16.85
CA GLY A 210 28.14 24.88 16.93
C GLY A 210 27.42 25.08 15.59
N GLU A 211 28.08 24.82 14.47
CA GLU A 211 27.56 24.96 13.11
C GLU A 211 27.10 23.63 12.50
N TYR A 212 26.25 23.71 11.48
CA TYR A 212 25.77 22.55 10.73
C TYR A 212 26.47 22.46 9.37
N THR A 213 27.04 21.28 9.09
CA THR A 213 27.39 20.87 7.73
C THR A 213 26.26 20.03 7.17
N VAL A 214 25.85 20.30 5.94
CA VAL A 214 24.78 19.58 5.24
C VAL A 214 25.29 19.04 3.92
N ALA A 215 24.75 17.89 3.48
CA ALA A 215 25.02 17.30 2.18
C ALA A 215 23.76 16.69 1.57
N MET A 216 23.74 16.64 0.24
CA MET A 216 22.74 15.98 -0.58
C MET A 216 23.44 14.98 -1.48
N ASP A 217 22.97 13.73 -1.50
CA ASP A 217 23.56 12.68 -2.33
C ASP A 217 22.51 11.68 -2.85
N ALA A 218 22.89 10.97 -3.90
CA ALA A 218 22.11 9.89 -4.49
C ALA A 218 22.70 8.53 -4.11
N ARG A 219 22.70 8.21 -2.81
CA ARG A 219 23.30 6.95 -2.35
C ARG A 219 22.55 5.69 -2.76
N SER A 220 23.36 4.67 -3.04
CA SER A 220 23.03 3.25 -2.99
C SER A 220 23.91 2.57 -1.91
N ASP A 221 23.89 1.24 -1.86
CA ASP A 221 24.84 0.46 -1.06
C ASP A 221 26.30 0.61 -1.54
N ARG A 222 26.54 0.91 -2.83
CA ARG A 222 27.90 0.98 -3.42
C ARG A 222 28.36 2.39 -3.75
N TYR A 223 27.47 3.26 -4.22
CA TYR A 223 27.81 4.58 -4.75
C TYR A 223 27.15 5.70 -3.95
N ARG A 224 27.82 6.86 -3.86
CA ARG A 224 27.30 8.07 -3.19
C ARG A 224 27.65 9.35 -3.95
N PRO A 225 27.21 9.51 -5.21
CA PRO A 225 27.45 10.75 -5.95
C PRO A 225 26.76 11.93 -5.26
N SER A 226 27.49 13.03 -5.15
CA SER A 226 26.98 14.31 -4.63
C SER A 226 25.94 14.89 -5.58
N VAL A 227 24.96 15.59 -5.02
CA VAL A 227 23.80 16.13 -5.75
C VAL A 227 23.71 17.63 -5.52
N ARG A 228 23.56 18.40 -6.60
CA ARG A 228 23.41 19.87 -6.57
C ARG A 228 22.09 20.34 -7.15
N VAL A 229 21.38 19.49 -7.90
CA VAL A 229 19.99 19.76 -8.34
C VAL A 229 19.03 19.90 -7.16
N ALA A 230 19.39 19.38 -5.98
CA ALA A 230 18.69 19.64 -4.73
C ALA A 230 19.69 20.19 -3.72
N ARG A 231 19.34 21.29 -3.05
CA ARG A 231 20.21 21.98 -2.10
C ARG A 231 19.48 22.20 -0.80
N MET A 232 20.19 22.01 0.31
CA MET A 232 19.64 22.26 1.65
C MET A 232 20.31 23.48 2.28
N ARG A 233 19.50 24.34 2.91
CA ARG A 233 19.98 25.39 3.81
C ARG A 233 19.37 25.25 5.20
N VAL A 234 20.19 25.36 6.23
CA VAL A 234 19.70 25.45 7.61
C VAL A 234 19.20 26.88 7.88
N ALA A 235 17.99 27.00 8.41
CA ALA A 235 17.35 28.28 8.71
C ALA A 235 17.04 28.41 10.20
N ASN A 236 17.31 29.57 10.77
CA ASN A 236 16.95 29.88 12.16
C ASN A 236 15.47 30.29 12.25
N ARG A 237 14.59 29.31 12.50
CA ARG A 237 13.15 29.52 12.69
C ARG A 237 12.55 28.45 13.61
N LYS A 238 11.36 28.72 14.15
CA LYS A 238 10.59 27.74 14.93
C LYS A 238 9.83 26.73 14.06
N GLY A 239 9.32 27.18 12.91
CA GLY A 239 8.56 26.36 11.96
C GLY A 239 8.28 27.17 10.68
N PRO A 240 7.81 26.52 9.60
CA PRO A 240 7.63 25.06 9.43
C PRO A 240 8.97 24.31 9.45
N VAL A 241 8.99 23.01 9.74
CA VAL A 241 10.25 22.26 9.86
C VAL A 241 11.02 22.26 8.53
N TYR A 242 10.35 21.96 7.43
CA TYR A 242 10.91 22.03 6.09
C TYR A 242 10.14 23.06 5.25
N THR A 243 10.83 23.74 4.33
CA THR A 243 10.21 24.48 3.23
C THR A 243 10.89 24.10 1.93
N TYR A 244 10.20 24.30 0.82
CA TYR A 244 10.75 24.19 -0.51
C TYR A 244 10.39 25.40 -1.36
N GLU A 245 11.27 25.70 -2.30
CA GLU A 245 11.11 26.68 -3.36
C GLU A 245 11.72 26.11 -4.63
N ASP A 246 11.09 26.36 -5.77
CA ASP A 246 11.70 26.08 -7.07
C ASP A 246 12.57 27.28 -7.46
N ALA A 247 13.89 27.10 -7.38
CA ALA A 247 14.85 28.15 -7.67
C ALA A 247 15.19 28.25 -9.18
N GLY A 248 14.50 27.51 -10.04
CA GLY A 248 14.68 27.53 -11.49
C GLY A 248 15.77 26.57 -12.00
N ASP A 249 16.94 26.51 -11.37
CA ASP A 249 18.02 25.56 -11.68
C ASP A 249 18.14 24.40 -10.68
N HIS A 250 17.47 24.49 -9.53
CA HIS A 250 17.52 23.49 -8.47
C HIS A 250 16.28 23.52 -7.55
N ASP A 251 16.10 22.44 -6.81
CA ASP A 251 15.21 22.35 -5.67
C ASP A 251 15.87 23.02 -4.44
N ALA A 252 15.32 24.14 -4.00
CA ALA A 252 15.80 24.87 -2.84
C ALA A 252 15.05 24.46 -1.58
N TRP A 253 15.65 23.57 -0.79
CA TRP A 253 15.12 23.14 0.49
C TRP A 253 15.69 23.96 1.64
N THR A 254 14.87 24.19 2.67
CA THR A 254 15.38 24.65 3.95
C THR A 254 14.86 23.85 5.12
N VAL A 255 15.66 23.72 6.18
CA VAL A 255 15.28 23.03 7.41
C VAL A 255 15.46 23.93 8.63
N ALA A 256 14.49 23.92 9.55
CA ALA A 256 14.56 24.64 10.81
C ALA A 256 15.67 24.07 11.70
N SER A 257 16.60 24.91 12.14
CA SER A 257 17.76 24.50 12.95
C SER A 257 17.37 23.79 14.25
N GLY A 258 16.23 24.18 14.85
CA GLY A 258 15.71 23.56 16.07
C GLY A 258 15.18 22.13 15.88
N ALA A 259 14.94 21.70 14.64
CA ALA A 259 14.56 20.32 14.33
C ALA A 259 15.78 19.42 14.08
N LEU A 260 16.97 19.99 13.96
CA LEU A 260 18.21 19.25 13.77
C LEU A 260 18.84 18.93 15.13
N GLY A 261 19.15 17.65 15.36
CA GLY A 261 20.05 17.22 16.44
C GLY A 261 21.52 17.31 16.04
N ASN A 262 22.42 16.66 16.78
CA ASN A 262 23.87 16.71 16.49
C ASN A 262 24.29 16.02 15.19
N GLY A 263 23.41 15.21 14.60
CA GLY A 263 23.59 14.62 13.27
C GLY A 263 22.39 13.76 12.91
N GLY A 264 22.25 13.43 11.63
CA GLY A 264 21.18 12.59 11.15
C GLY A 264 21.03 12.65 9.64
N SER A 265 19.97 12.01 9.15
CA SER A 265 19.64 11.98 7.73
C SER A 265 18.15 11.85 7.50
N ARG A 266 17.72 12.21 6.28
CA ARG A 266 16.35 12.07 5.81
C ARG A 266 16.33 11.97 4.28
N TRP A 267 15.44 11.15 3.75
CA TRP A 267 15.11 11.20 2.32
C TRP A 267 14.09 12.32 2.06
N LEU A 268 14.39 13.17 1.10
CA LEU A 268 13.51 14.24 0.63
C LEU A 268 13.07 13.95 -0.81
N PRO A 269 11.82 14.28 -1.19
CA PRO A 269 11.39 14.14 -2.57
C PRO A 269 12.18 15.08 -3.48
N VAL A 270 12.44 14.60 -4.70
CA VAL A 270 13.00 15.39 -5.79
C VAL A 270 11.85 15.94 -6.62
N ARG A 271 11.89 17.24 -6.95
CA ARG A 271 10.92 17.91 -7.83
C ARG A 271 11.40 18.03 -9.28
N ARG A 272 12.67 17.69 -9.52
CA ARG A 272 13.31 17.65 -10.85
C ARG A 272 13.90 16.28 -11.18
N PRO A 273 13.09 15.22 -11.40
CA PRO A 273 13.59 13.85 -11.59
C PRO A 273 14.57 13.70 -12.77
N GLY A 274 14.30 14.39 -13.88
CA GLY A 274 15.16 14.35 -15.07
C GLY A 274 16.54 14.94 -14.82
N ASP A 275 16.61 16.17 -14.28
CA ASP A 275 17.86 16.83 -13.91
C ASP A 275 18.65 16.01 -12.88
N TYR A 276 17.96 15.43 -11.89
CA TYR A 276 18.55 14.57 -10.87
C TYR A 276 19.19 13.31 -11.44
N ALA A 277 18.48 12.59 -12.31
CA ALA A 277 19.02 11.41 -12.96
C ALA A 277 20.21 11.76 -13.88
N ALA A 278 20.13 12.88 -14.60
CA ALA A 278 21.20 13.35 -15.48
C ALA A 278 22.47 13.72 -14.73
N GLU A 279 22.35 14.46 -13.61
CA GLU A 279 23.49 14.84 -12.77
C GLU A 279 24.20 13.59 -12.22
N VAL A 280 23.43 12.64 -11.69
CA VAL A 280 23.96 11.40 -11.13
C VAL A 280 24.63 10.54 -12.21
N PHE A 281 23.97 10.37 -13.35
CA PHE A 281 24.55 9.62 -14.48
C PHE A 281 25.83 10.26 -15.00
N THR A 282 25.89 11.60 -15.09
CA THR A 282 27.10 12.34 -15.50
C THR A 282 28.27 12.00 -14.57
N ALA A 283 28.07 12.08 -13.25
CA ALA A 283 29.11 11.78 -12.28
C ALA A 283 29.61 10.32 -12.39
N LEU A 284 28.69 9.37 -12.56
CA LEU A 284 29.01 7.95 -12.69
C LEU A 284 29.74 7.64 -14.01
N ALA A 285 29.28 8.18 -15.13
CA ALA A 285 29.92 8.00 -16.44
C ALA A 285 31.32 8.63 -16.50
N GLN A 286 31.51 9.80 -15.89
CA GLN A 286 32.84 10.41 -15.75
C GLN A 286 33.78 9.55 -14.88
N ALA A 287 33.26 8.96 -13.80
CA ALA A 287 34.03 8.02 -12.97
C ALA A 287 34.44 6.74 -13.73
N GLN A 288 33.66 6.33 -14.75
CA GLN A 288 34.00 5.23 -15.67
C GLN A 288 34.92 5.66 -16.84
N GLY A 289 35.38 6.91 -16.87
CA GLY A 289 36.26 7.42 -17.92
C GLY A 289 35.53 7.69 -19.24
N VAL A 290 34.25 8.08 -19.18
CA VAL A 290 33.49 8.65 -20.29
C VAL A 290 33.38 10.16 -20.10
N THR A 291 33.90 10.93 -21.03
CA THR A 291 33.80 12.40 -20.99
C THR A 291 32.50 12.86 -21.64
N LEU A 292 31.63 13.53 -20.87
CA LEU A 292 30.39 14.13 -21.35
C LEU A 292 30.09 15.44 -20.59
N SER A 293 29.25 16.28 -21.18
CA SER A 293 28.76 17.52 -20.57
C SER A 293 27.83 17.24 -19.39
N ALA A 294 27.53 18.27 -18.60
CA ALA A 294 26.37 18.23 -17.71
C ALA A 294 25.09 17.93 -18.51
N GLY A 295 24.18 17.19 -17.90
CA GLY A 295 22.90 16.86 -18.51
C GLY A 295 21.88 17.99 -18.43
N GLU A 296 20.97 18.02 -19.40
CA GLU A 296 19.79 18.88 -19.41
C GLU A 296 18.55 18.10 -19.81
N THR A 297 17.38 18.52 -19.35
CA THR A 297 16.09 17.94 -19.74
C THR A 297 15.82 18.09 -21.24
N PHE A 298 15.09 17.13 -21.79
CA PHE A 298 14.77 17.05 -23.20
C PHE A 298 13.31 16.64 -23.40
N ASP A 299 12.54 17.50 -24.06
CA ASP A 299 11.11 17.30 -24.31
C ASP A 299 10.80 16.73 -25.71
N GLY A 300 11.83 16.56 -26.54
CA GLY A 300 11.67 15.97 -27.87
C GLY A 300 11.45 14.45 -27.83
N THR A 301 11.35 13.83 -29.01
CA THR A 301 11.29 12.37 -29.11
C THR A 301 12.71 11.81 -29.16
N PRO A 302 13.08 10.83 -28.33
CA PRO A 302 14.37 10.17 -28.43
C PRO A 302 14.45 9.41 -29.74
N ASP A 303 15.41 9.77 -30.58
CA ASP A 303 15.70 9.12 -31.86
C ASP A 303 17.20 8.82 -31.96
N GLY A 304 17.54 7.77 -32.69
CA GLY A 304 18.91 7.32 -32.89
C GLY A 304 19.19 5.89 -32.40
N LYS A 305 20.47 5.55 -32.30
CA LYS A 305 20.94 4.19 -32.01
C LYS A 305 20.97 3.94 -30.50
N VAL A 306 20.24 2.93 -30.04
CA VAL A 306 20.36 2.44 -28.66
C VAL A 306 21.75 1.82 -28.45
N LEU A 307 22.51 2.36 -27.50
CA LEU A 307 23.82 1.86 -27.11
C LEU A 307 23.74 0.92 -25.91
N VAL A 308 22.88 1.26 -24.94
CA VAL A 308 22.69 0.48 -23.71
C VAL A 308 21.20 0.45 -23.36
N SER A 309 20.72 -0.72 -22.98
CA SER A 309 19.38 -0.92 -22.38
C SER A 309 19.52 -1.54 -21.00
N HIS A 310 18.90 -0.90 -20.01
CA HIS A 310 18.71 -1.43 -18.66
C HIS A 310 17.26 -1.89 -18.52
N LEU A 311 17.05 -3.12 -18.07
CA LEU A 311 15.75 -3.66 -17.76
C LEU A 311 15.62 -3.80 -16.25
N SER A 312 14.55 -3.25 -15.69
CA SER A 312 14.14 -3.51 -14.30
C SER A 312 13.91 -5.00 -14.03
N GLU A 313 13.73 -5.37 -12.76
CA GLU A 313 13.17 -6.67 -12.38
C GLU A 313 11.82 -6.94 -13.07
N PRO A 314 11.37 -8.21 -13.19
CA PRO A 314 10.02 -8.49 -13.65
C PRO A 314 8.97 -7.76 -12.82
N LEU A 315 7.80 -7.53 -13.40
CA LEU A 315 6.71 -6.78 -12.78
C LEU A 315 6.27 -7.37 -11.43
N VAL A 316 6.23 -8.70 -11.29
CA VAL A 316 5.71 -9.36 -10.07
C VAL A 316 6.48 -8.95 -8.79
N PRO A 317 7.83 -9.06 -8.72
CA PRO A 317 8.62 -8.52 -7.60
C PRO A 317 8.34 -7.04 -7.31
N ILE A 318 8.28 -6.19 -8.35
CA ILE A 318 8.00 -4.75 -8.20
C ILE A 318 6.63 -4.53 -7.54
N LEU A 319 5.61 -5.26 -7.98
CA LEU A 319 4.26 -5.19 -7.40
C LEU A 319 4.22 -5.72 -5.97
N GLN A 320 4.94 -6.81 -5.69
CA GLN A 320 5.03 -7.37 -4.34
C GLN A 320 5.64 -6.35 -3.37
N ASP A 321 6.73 -5.70 -3.76
CA ASP A 321 7.36 -4.65 -2.94
C ASP A 321 6.50 -3.39 -2.84
N MET A 322 5.81 -3.00 -3.92
CA MET A 322 4.81 -1.93 -3.89
C MET A 322 3.72 -2.21 -2.85
N LEU A 323 3.18 -3.44 -2.81
CA LEU A 323 2.11 -3.82 -1.88
C LEU A 323 2.64 -3.92 -0.44
N LYS A 324 3.85 -4.47 -0.26
CA LYS A 324 4.52 -4.67 1.04
C LYS A 324 4.90 -3.36 1.71
N TYR A 325 5.52 -2.44 0.96
CA TYR A 325 6.01 -1.14 1.45
C TYR A 325 5.03 0.00 1.18
N SER A 326 3.93 -0.26 0.47
CA SER A 326 2.90 0.71 0.12
C SER A 326 3.44 1.92 -0.65
N ASN A 327 4.35 1.70 -1.60
CA ASN A 327 5.03 2.76 -2.33
C ASN A 327 4.09 3.47 -3.31
N ASN A 328 3.88 4.78 -3.14
CA ASN A 328 3.00 5.57 -4.00
C ASN A 328 3.59 5.77 -5.40
N LEU A 329 4.85 6.18 -5.50
CA LEU A 329 5.51 6.39 -6.79
C LEU A 329 5.46 5.14 -7.66
N THR A 330 5.71 3.96 -7.10
CA THR A 330 5.60 2.71 -7.84
C THR A 330 4.18 2.48 -8.35
N ALA A 331 3.15 2.73 -7.53
CA ALA A 331 1.76 2.60 -7.95
C ALA A 331 1.41 3.56 -9.10
N GLU A 332 1.82 4.82 -9.00
CA GLU A 332 1.52 5.80 -10.05
C GLU A 332 2.22 5.48 -11.36
N LEU A 333 3.51 5.13 -11.32
CA LEU A 333 4.28 4.82 -12.53
C LEU A 333 3.78 3.54 -13.19
N VAL A 334 3.56 2.47 -12.42
CA VAL A 334 2.96 1.23 -12.93
C VAL A 334 1.60 1.50 -13.54
N GLY A 335 0.74 2.23 -12.85
CA GLY A 335 -0.61 2.56 -13.33
C GLY A 335 -0.61 3.40 -14.59
N MET A 336 0.22 4.45 -14.66
CA MET A 336 0.36 5.28 -15.87
C MET A 336 0.97 4.52 -17.04
N THR A 337 1.96 3.66 -16.82
CA THR A 337 2.49 2.76 -17.86
C THR A 337 1.42 1.80 -18.35
N THR A 338 0.57 1.30 -17.45
CA THR A 338 -0.54 0.42 -17.80
C THR A 338 -1.58 1.13 -18.67
N SER A 339 -2.00 2.34 -18.29
CA SER A 339 -2.89 3.17 -19.11
C SER A 339 -2.25 3.54 -20.45
N ALA A 340 -0.94 3.82 -20.46
CA ALA A 340 -0.20 4.08 -21.69
C ALA A 340 -0.21 2.87 -22.65
N ALA A 341 -0.12 1.65 -22.13
CA ALA A 341 -0.19 0.42 -22.93
C ALA A 341 -1.59 0.17 -23.52
N ARG A 342 -2.66 0.67 -22.88
CA ARG A 342 -4.04 0.47 -23.33
C ARG A 342 -4.52 1.54 -24.31
N LEU A 343 -4.21 2.81 -24.04
CA LEU A 343 -4.77 3.95 -24.76
C LEU A 343 -3.72 4.86 -25.42
N GLY A 344 -2.44 4.56 -25.27
CA GLY A 344 -1.37 5.53 -25.53
C GLY A 344 -1.15 6.46 -24.33
N ARG A 345 -0.10 7.30 -24.41
CA ARG A 345 0.36 8.11 -23.27
C ARG A 345 -0.78 8.98 -22.71
N PRO A 346 -1.15 8.82 -21.42
CA PRO A 346 -2.18 9.68 -20.81
C PRO A 346 -1.70 11.13 -20.73
N ALA A 347 -2.63 12.09 -20.76
CA ALA A 347 -2.28 13.50 -20.70
C ALA A 347 -1.79 13.93 -19.30
N ASN A 348 -2.34 13.35 -18.24
CA ASN A 348 -1.97 13.61 -16.85
C ASN A 348 -2.33 12.40 -15.94
N LEU A 349 -2.01 12.52 -14.65
CA LEU A 349 -2.28 11.47 -13.65
C LEU A 349 -3.79 11.19 -13.49
N THR A 350 -4.62 12.22 -13.43
CA THR A 350 -6.07 12.09 -13.26
C THR A 350 -6.72 11.33 -14.40
N ASP A 351 -6.34 11.61 -15.65
CA ASP A 351 -6.85 10.88 -16.82
C ASP A 351 -6.43 9.40 -16.78
N SER A 352 -5.22 9.12 -16.28
CA SER A 352 -4.76 7.75 -16.07
C SER A 352 -5.53 7.02 -14.96
N GLY A 353 -5.91 7.72 -13.88
CA GLY A 353 -6.79 7.20 -12.84
C GLY A 353 -8.23 6.96 -13.35
N ALA A 354 -8.73 7.83 -14.23
CA ALA A 354 -10.02 7.66 -14.88
C ALA A 354 -10.04 6.41 -15.77
N GLU A 355 -8.96 6.13 -16.50
CA GLU A 355 -8.84 4.87 -17.27
C GLU A 355 -8.83 3.64 -16.35
N MET A 356 -8.10 3.67 -15.23
CA MET A 356 -8.16 2.55 -14.26
C MET A 356 -9.58 2.41 -13.67
N SER A 357 -10.32 3.50 -13.51
CA SER A 357 -11.73 3.46 -13.06
C SER A 357 -12.62 2.76 -14.08
N ALA A 358 -12.48 3.10 -15.36
CA ALA A 358 -13.21 2.48 -16.46
C ALA A 358 -12.87 0.98 -16.55
N TRP A 359 -11.57 0.65 -16.52
CA TRP A 359 -11.11 -0.73 -16.50
C TRP A 359 -11.66 -1.51 -15.29
N ALA A 360 -11.64 -0.94 -14.09
CA ALA A 360 -12.15 -1.58 -12.88
C ALA A 360 -13.67 -1.78 -12.95
N GLN A 361 -14.41 -0.86 -13.56
CA GLN A 361 -15.82 -1.03 -13.81
C GLN A 361 -16.08 -2.20 -14.76
N ASP A 362 -15.39 -2.25 -15.90
CA ASP A 362 -15.63 -3.24 -16.95
C ASP A 362 -15.14 -4.65 -16.55
N MET A 363 -13.91 -4.73 -16.03
CA MET A 363 -13.25 -5.99 -15.73
C MET A 363 -13.58 -6.53 -14.35
N LEU A 364 -13.82 -5.65 -13.37
CA LEU A 364 -14.05 -6.07 -11.97
C LEU A 364 -15.49 -5.82 -11.50
N GLY A 365 -16.32 -5.11 -12.27
CA GLY A 365 -17.68 -4.78 -11.88
C GLY A 365 -17.73 -3.73 -10.76
N MET A 366 -16.68 -2.92 -10.61
CA MET A 366 -16.59 -1.89 -9.57
C MET A 366 -17.41 -0.63 -9.94
N THR A 367 -18.73 -0.78 -10.11
CA THR A 367 -19.63 0.32 -10.45
C THR A 367 -19.54 1.45 -9.43
N GLY A 368 -19.34 2.68 -9.91
CA GLY A 368 -19.23 3.86 -9.07
C GLY A 368 -17.84 4.09 -8.46
N ALA A 369 -16.85 3.25 -8.78
CA ALA A 369 -15.46 3.57 -8.52
C ALA A 369 -15.07 4.84 -9.28
N ARG A 370 -14.45 5.78 -8.57
CA ARG A 370 -13.85 6.98 -9.15
C ARG A 370 -12.45 7.11 -8.62
N LEU A 371 -11.46 7.02 -9.49
CA LEU A 371 -10.05 7.01 -9.14
C LEU A 371 -9.40 8.18 -9.86
N VAL A 372 -8.66 9.00 -9.13
CA VAL A 372 -7.90 10.12 -9.68
C VAL A 372 -6.40 9.84 -9.72
N ASP A 373 -6.00 8.70 -9.16
CA ASP A 373 -4.63 8.21 -9.06
C ASP A 373 -4.63 6.69 -8.92
N HIS A 374 -3.44 6.11 -8.85
CA HIS A 374 -3.23 4.67 -8.70
C HIS A 374 -2.83 4.27 -7.28
N SER A 375 -2.23 5.18 -6.51
CA SER A 375 -1.82 4.87 -5.14
C SER A 375 -2.98 4.95 -4.13
N GLY A 376 -4.08 5.63 -4.47
CA GLY A 376 -5.16 5.98 -3.55
C GLY A 376 -4.77 7.08 -2.56
N LEU A 377 -3.82 7.94 -2.90
CA LEU A 377 -3.42 9.08 -2.07
C LEU A 377 -4.43 10.22 -2.20
N GLY A 378 -4.87 10.51 -3.43
CA GLY A 378 -5.76 11.59 -3.78
C GLY A 378 -7.10 11.48 -3.06
N GLU A 379 -7.48 12.57 -2.40
CA GLU A 379 -8.68 12.61 -1.55
C GLU A 379 -9.98 12.44 -2.33
N MET A 380 -9.97 12.61 -3.65
CA MET A 380 -11.15 12.49 -4.52
C MET A 380 -11.49 11.05 -4.91
N SER A 381 -10.58 10.10 -4.67
CA SER A 381 -10.83 8.69 -4.98
C SER A 381 -11.96 8.11 -4.12
N ARG A 382 -12.93 7.42 -4.72
CA ARG A 382 -14.08 6.80 -4.06
C ARG A 382 -14.27 5.36 -4.53
N VAL A 383 -14.39 4.44 -3.58
CA VAL A 383 -14.74 3.03 -3.81
C VAL A 383 -15.65 2.54 -2.70
N THR A 384 -16.60 1.67 -3.03
CA THR A 384 -17.45 1.03 -2.02
C THR A 384 -16.78 -0.22 -1.44
N PRO A 385 -16.95 -0.53 -0.14
CA PRO A 385 -16.44 -1.76 0.44
C PRO A 385 -16.89 -3.02 -0.33
N LEU A 386 -18.15 -3.06 -0.75
CA LEU A 386 -18.69 -4.19 -1.50
C LEU A 386 -18.05 -4.35 -2.89
N ALA A 387 -17.82 -3.26 -3.61
CA ALA A 387 -17.15 -3.31 -4.91
C ALA A 387 -15.72 -3.85 -4.78
N MET A 388 -14.97 -3.38 -3.78
CA MET A 388 -13.62 -3.89 -3.49
C MET A 388 -13.64 -5.39 -3.13
N ALA A 389 -14.51 -5.82 -2.21
CA ALA A 389 -14.58 -7.22 -1.80
C ALA A 389 -14.99 -8.15 -2.95
N ARG A 390 -15.96 -7.73 -3.80
CA ARG A 390 -16.36 -8.49 -4.99
C ARG A 390 -15.27 -8.55 -6.04
N ALA A 391 -14.55 -7.45 -6.27
CA ALA A 391 -13.43 -7.42 -7.21
C ALA A 391 -12.36 -8.43 -6.79
N LEU A 392 -11.99 -8.46 -5.50
CA LEU A 392 -11.04 -9.43 -4.95
C LEU A 392 -11.56 -10.88 -5.06
N ALA A 393 -12.83 -11.13 -4.73
CA ALA A 393 -13.43 -12.46 -4.90
C ALA A 393 -13.37 -12.94 -6.36
N ARG A 394 -13.68 -12.04 -7.31
CA ARG A 394 -13.73 -12.35 -8.75
C ARG A 394 -12.39 -12.83 -9.29
N VAL A 395 -11.29 -12.20 -8.89
CA VAL A 395 -9.93 -12.51 -9.37
C VAL A 395 -9.20 -13.55 -8.53
N HIS A 396 -9.82 -14.05 -7.44
CA HIS A 396 -9.17 -15.00 -6.52
C HIS A 396 -8.69 -16.26 -7.24
N GLY A 397 -9.53 -16.81 -8.13
CA GLY A 397 -9.23 -18.03 -8.88
C GLY A 397 -8.07 -17.93 -9.87
N GLU A 398 -7.67 -16.72 -10.26
CA GLU A 398 -6.49 -16.50 -11.11
C GLU A 398 -5.18 -16.76 -10.35
N GLY A 399 -5.20 -16.67 -9.02
CA GLY A 399 -4.03 -16.95 -8.18
C GLY A 399 -2.90 -15.93 -8.26
N ARG A 400 -3.11 -14.78 -8.92
CA ARG A 400 -2.04 -13.79 -9.20
C ARG A 400 -1.84 -12.77 -8.07
N LEU A 401 -2.92 -12.31 -7.44
CA LEU A 401 -2.85 -11.25 -6.43
C LEU A 401 -2.53 -11.76 -5.01
N LYS A 402 -3.20 -12.82 -4.54
CA LYS A 402 -3.04 -13.31 -3.16
C LYS A 402 -1.58 -13.59 -2.77
N PRO A 403 -0.73 -14.22 -3.62
CA PRO A 403 0.67 -14.51 -3.28
C PRO A 403 1.56 -13.28 -3.07
N ILE A 404 1.20 -12.14 -3.68
CA ILE A 404 1.98 -10.89 -3.59
C ILE A 404 1.43 -9.91 -2.54
N LEU A 405 0.33 -10.25 -1.87
CA LEU A 405 -0.19 -9.50 -0.73
C LEU A 405 0.62 -9.78 0.54
N LYS A 406 0.65 -8.79 1.44
CA LYS A 406 1.35 -8.91 2.72
C LYS A 406 0.51 -9.72 3.71
N PRO A 407 1.12 -10.60 4.54
CA PRO A 407 0.39 -11.22 5.64
C PRO A 407 -0.02 -10.16 6.69
N PHE A 408 -1.30 -10.16 7.05
CA PHE A 408 -1.79 -9.39 8.20
C PHE A 408 -1.72 -10.28 9.45
N LEU A 409 -0.87 -9.85 10.38
CA LEU A 409 -0.60 -10.59 11.60
C LEU A 409 -1.62 -10.22 12.68
N MET A 410 -2.47 -11.18 13.02
CA MET A 410 -3.48 -11.06 14.09
C MET A 410 -2.80 -10.85 15.44
N ARG A 411 -3.42 -10.09 16.33
CA ARG A 411 -2.85 -9.67 17.62
C ARG A 411 -3.73 -10.00 18.80
N ASP A 412 -3.11 -10.23 19.96
CA ASP A 412 -3.81 -10.38 21.23
C ASP A 412 -4.34 -9.01 21.75
N PRO A 413 -5.16 -9.00 22.83
CA PRO A 413 -5.67 -7.76 23.41
C PRO A 413 -4.59 -6.78 23.92
N ASN A 414 -3.38 -7.26 24.21
CA ASN A 414 -2.22 -6.45 24.61
C ASN A 414 -1.41 -5.93 23.42
N GLY A 415 -1.76 -6.34 22.19
CA GLY A 415 -1.12 -5.95 20.94
C GLY A 415 0.05 -6.85 20.52
N GLY A 416 0.31 -7.97 21.21
CA GLY A 416 1.30 -8.97 20.82
C GLY A 416 0.86 -9.73 19.56
N VAL A 417 1.79 -10.07 18.66
CA VAL A 417 1.48 -10.87 17.46
C VAL A 417 1.16 -12.31 17.88
N MET A 418 0.07 -12.85 17.35
CA MET A 418 -0.32 -14.24 17.53
C MET A 418 0.19 -15.09 16.35
N GLU A 419 1.37 -15.70 16.49
CA GLU A 419 2.00 -16.50 15.42
C GLU A 419 1.09 -17.66 14.94
N ASN A 420 0.39 -18.30 15.88
CA ASN A 420 -0.47 -19.45 15.63
C ASN A 420 -1.96 -19.10 15.58
N HIS A 421 -2.31 -17.87 15.19
CA HIS A 421 -3.72 -17.53 14.95
C HIS A 421 -4.32 -18.45 13.87
N PRO A 422 -5.50 -19.06 14.10
CA PRO A 422 -6.06 -20.08 13.20
C PRO A 422 -6.61 -19.49 11.90
N VAL A 423 -7.02 -18.22 11.92
CA VAL A 423 -7.32 -17.44 10.69
C VAL A 423 -6.03 -16.87 10.12
N LYS A 424 -5.79 -17.10 8.83
CA LYS A 424 -4.68 -16.50 8.07
C LYS A 424 -5.20 -15.39 7.17
N VAL A 425 -4.49 -14.27 7.09
CA VAL A 425 -4.94 -13.09 6.34
C VAL A 425 -3.85 -12.61 5.40
N ALA A 426 -4.16 -12.46 4.12
CA ALA A 426 -3.30 -11.82 3.11
C ALA A 426 -4.01 -10.56 2.62
N SER A 427 -3.44 -9.39 2.86
CA SER A 427 -4.16 -8.13 2.64
C SER A 427 -3.26 -6.96 2.31
N LYS A 428 -3.91 -5.90 1.84
CA LYS A 428 -3.34 -4.56 1.70
C LYS A 428 -3.96 -3.66 2.76
N THR A 429 -3.10 -2.86 3.40
CA THR A 429 -3.51 -1.80 4.32
C THR A 429 -3.52 -0.44 3.62
N GLY A 430 -4.40 0.46 4.03
CA GLY A 430 -4.31 1.90 3.77
C GLY A 430 -4.39 2.68 5.08
N THR A 431 -3.58 3.72 5.21
CA THR A 431 -3.59 4.56 6.40
C THR A 431 -3.26 5.99 6.00
N LEU A 432 -4.14 6.92 6.38
CA LEU A 432 -3.91 8.36 6.37
C LEU A 432 -4.34 8.90 7.75
N TYR A 433 -4.28 10.21 7.96
CA TYR A 433 -4.85 10.77 9.19
C TYR A 433 -6.36 10.52 9.27
N PHE A 434 -6.76 9.87 10.36
CA PHE A 434 -8.13 9.43 10.63
C PHE A 434 -8.78 8.62 9.50
N VAL A 435 -7.96 7.88 8.74
CA VAL A 435 -8.41 6.91 7.73
C VAL A 435 -7.62 5.63 7.91
N SER A 436 -8.32 4.50 8.06
CA SER A 436 -7.71 3.17 8.15
C SER A 436 -8.51 2.18 7.33
N THR A 437 -7.90 1.66 6.28
CA THR A 437 -8.52 0.72 5.34
C THR A 437 -7.75 -0.60 5.32
N LEU A 438 -8.46 -1.70 5.09
CA LEU A 438 -7.90 -3.04 4.96
C LEU A 438 -8.73 -3.81 3.94
N ALA A 439 -8.10 -4.40 2.93
CA ALA A 439 -8.79 -5.26 1.96
C ALA A 439 -7.90 -6.44 1.57
N GLY A 440 -8.48 -7.60 1.35
CA GLY A 440 -7.73 -8.81 1.03
C GLY A 440 -8.54 -10.08 1.23
N TYR A 441 -7.84 -11.15 1.58
CA TYR A 441 -8.38 -12.49 1.78
C TYR A 441 -8.16 -12.96 3.21
N ALA A 442 -9.18 -13.58 3.79
CA ALA A 442 -9.10 -14.33 5.04
C ALA A 442 -9.33 -15.81 4.75
N THR A 443 -8.44 -16.66 5.24
CA THR A 443 -8.57 -18.12 5.20
C THR A 443 -8.91 -18.58 6.61
N ALA A 444 -10.12 -19.11 6.77
CA ALA A 444 -10.64 -19.65 8.01
C ALA A 444 -10.02 -21.02 8.34
N PRO A 445 -10.18 -21.54 9.58
CA PRO A 445 -9.46 -22.73 10.03
C PRO A 445 -9.85 -24.02 9.30
N ASP A 446 -11.05 -24.06 8.73
CA ASP A 446 -11.60 -25.13 7.87
C ASP A 446 -11.10 -25.05 6.41
N GLY A 447 -10.34 -23.99 6.07
CA GLY A 447 -9.89 -23.71 4.71
C GLY A 447 -10.84 -22.85 3.88
N THR A 448 -11.97 -22.41 4.45
CA THR A 448 -12.88 -21.48 3.76
C THR A 448 -12.19 -20.16 3.51
N GLU A 449 -12.25 -19.67 2.27
CA GLU A 449 -11.63 -18.42 1.86
C GLU A 449 -12.68 -17.35 1.61
N LEU A 450 -12.44 -16.18 2.20
CA LEU A 450 -13.31 -15.02 2.13
C LEU A 450 -12.53 -13.83 1.59
N ALA A 451 -13.10 -13.09 0.64
CA ALA A 451 -12.60 -11.78 0.25
C ALA A 451 -13.32 -10.70 1.06
N PHE A 452 -12.60 -9.68 1.50
CA PHE A 452 -13.18 -8.63 2.34
C PHE A 452 -12.60 -7.25 2.06
N ALA A 453 -13.36 -6.24 2.46
CA ALA A 453 -12.91 -4.86 2.57
C ALA A 453 -13.50 -4.21 3.83
N VAL A 454 -12.67 -3.46 4.54
CA VAL A 454 -13.05 -2.65 5.71
C VAL A 454 -12.46 -1.26 5.55
N PHE A 455 -13.32 -0.27 5.38
CA PHE A 455 -12.97 1.14 5.25
C PHE A 455 -13.46 1.90 6.48
N THR A 456 -12.57 2.66 7.10
CA THR A 456 -12.92 3.53 8.22
C THR A 456 -12.35 4.90 7.97
N HIS A 457 -13.16 5.94 8.17
CA HIS A 457 -12.70 7.32 8.09
C HIS A 457 -13.42 8.22 9.09
N ASN A 458 -12.79 9.32 9.49
CA ASN A 458 -13.45 10.35 10.29
C ASN A 458 -13.15 11.74 9.68
N ALA A 459 -14.09 12.23 8.86
CA ALA A 459 -13.96 13.52 8.18
C ALA A 459 -13.89 14.68 9.17
N LYS A 460 -14.68 14.66 10.25
CA LYS A 460 -14.71 15.72 11.26
C LYS A 460 -13.37 15.92 11.97
N LEU A 461 -12.65 14.83 12.21
CA LEU A 461 -11.30 14.89 12.79
C LEU A 461 -10.22 15.19 11.74
N ARG A 462 -10.50 14.92 10.45
CA ARG A 462 -9.56 15.12 9.35
C ARG A 462 -9.56 16.55 8.81
N GLU A 463 -10.74 17.12 8.57
CA GLU A 463 -10.95 18.45 7.99
C GLU A 463 -10.14 19.58 8.65
N PRO A 464 -9.98 19.65 10.00
CA PRO A 464 -9.18 20.71 10.61
C PRO A 464 -7.66 20.47 10.55
N ILE A 465 -7.18 19.32 10.04
CA ILE A 465 -5.75 19.05 9.94
C ILE A 465 -5.18 19.83 8.76
N ASP A 466 -4.19 20.68 9.02
CA ASP A 466 -3.33 21.17 7.95
C ASP A 466 -2.27 20.12 7.68
N SER A 467 -2.52 19.29 6.67
CA SER A 467 -1.64 18.16 6.38
C SER A 467 -0.20 18.61 6.11
N ARG A 468 0.02 19.86 5.65
CA ARG A 468 1.34 20.45 5.35
C ARG A 468 2.16 20.78 6.59
N SER A 469 1.51 21.06 7.73
CA SER A 469 2.19 21.47 8.97
C SER A 469 2.04 20.46 10.11
N ASP A 470 1.00 19.63 10.10
CA ASP A 470 0.71 18.65 11.15
C ASP A 470 1.40 17.30 10.89
N VAL A 471 2.51 17.07 11.60
CA VAL A 471 3.32 15.84 11.45
C VAL A 471 2.78 14.67 12.28
N SER A 472 1.90 14.94 13.27
CA SER A 472 1.22 13.91 14.06
C SER A 472 -0.01 14.51 14.76
N PRO A 473 -1.16 14.62 14.06
CA PRO A 473 -2.39 15.14 14.62
C PRO A 473 -2.76 14.43 15.94
N PRO A 474 -3.09 15.18 17.01
CA PRO A 474 -3.47 14.60 18.30
C PRO A 474 -4.59 13.56 18.15
N GLY A 475 -4.41 12.39 18.75
CA GLY A 475 -5.40 11.31 18.71
C GLY A 475 -5.39 10.42 17.46
N ALA A 476 -4.69 10.78 16.38
CA ALA A 476 -4.65 9.97 15.15
C ALA A 476 -4.11 8.54 15.40
N SER A 477 -3.05 8.41 16.21
CA SER A 477 -2.46 7.11 16.57
C SER A 477 -3.42 6.22 17.36
N SER A 478 -4.11 6.78 18.37
CA SER A 478 -5.06 6.01 19.19
C SER A 478 -6.30 5.62 18.39
N TRP A 479 -6.78 6.51 17.52
CA TRP A 479 -7.88 6.25 16.60
C TRP A 479 -7.53 5.11 15.62
N ASN A 480 -6.35 5.18 14.98
CA ASN A 480 -5.88 4.16 14.05
C ASN A 480 -5.72 2.79 14.73
N ARG A 481 -5.33 2.74 16.00
CA ARG A 481 -5.26 1.50 16.78
C ARG A 481 -6.64 0.86 16.94
N ARG A 482 -7.65 1.65 17.31
CA ARG A 482 -9.04 1.16 17.45
C ARG A 482 -9.62 0.71 16.12
N ALA A 483 -9.32 1.42 15.02
CA ALA A 483 -9.75 1.01 13.69
C ALA A 483 -9.16 -0.35 13.27
N LYS A 484 -7.88 -0.61 13.60
CA LYS A 484 -7.24 -1.92 13.35
C LYS A 484 -7.81 -3.03 14.23
N GLN A 485 -8.18 -2.73 15.47
CA GLN A 485 -8.88 -3.69 16.34
C GLN A 485 -10.26 -4.05 15.78
N LEU A 486 -11.01 -3.08 15.25
CA LEU A 486 -12.27 -3.31 14.55
C LEU A 486 -12.07 -4.22 13.32
N GLN A 487 -11.08 -3.90 12.48
CA GLN A 487 -10.74 -4.73 11.30
C GLN A 487 -10.47 -6.19 11.69
N GLN A 488 -9.67 -6.41 12.74
CA GLN A 488 -9.38 -7.75 13.24
C GLN A 488 -10.64 -8.46 13.75
N GLY A 489 -11.45 -7.78 14.57
CA GLY A 489 -12.68 -8.35 15.13
C GLY A 489 -13.70 -8.73 14.05
N LEU A 490 -13.79 -7.97 12.96
CA LEU A 490 -14.61 -8.31 11.80
C LEU A 490 -14.11 -9.58 11.10
N ILE A 491 -12.80 -9.69 10.87
CA ILE A 491 -12.19 -10.89 10.26
C ILE A 491 -12.41 -12.13 11.12
N GLU A 492 -12.20 -12.03 12.45
CA GLU A 492 -12.45 -13.11 13.40
C GLU A 492 -13.93 -13.52 13.36
N ARG A 493 -14.85 -12.55 13.37
CA ARG A 493 -16.29 -12.81 13.25
C ARG A 493 -16.62 -13.57 11.98
N TRP A 494 -16.21 -13.06 10.82
CA TRP A 494 -16.53 -13.67 9.53
C TRP A 494 -15.98 -15.09 9.43
N SER A 495 -14.78 -15.32 9.97
CA SER A 495 -14.16 -16.65 9.99
C SER A 495 -14.83 -17.63 10.95
N VAL A 496 -15.69 -17.18 11.86
CA VAL A 496 -16.49 -18.06 12.74
C VAL A 496 -17.89 -18.28 12.17
N ILE A 497 -18.48 -17.27 11.53
CA ILE A 497 -19.85 -17.32 11.03
C ILE A 497 -19.96 -18.00 9.67
N TYR A 498 -18.95 -17.79 8.81
CA TYR A 498 -18.96 -18.27 7.43
C TYR A 498 -17.94 -19.39 7.16
N ALA A 499 -17.22 -19.83 8.19
CA ALA A 499 -16.54 -21.13 8.14
C ALA A 499 -17.58 -22.24 8.30
N GLY A 500 -17.56 -23.23 7.43
CA GLY A 500 -18.54 -24.31 7.32
C GLY A 500 -18.01 -25.49 6.54
#